data_AF-A0A1Y4TTI0-F1
#
_entry.id   AF-A0A1Y4TTI0-F1
#
_cell.length_a   1.000
_cell.length_b   1.000
_cell.length_c   1.000
_cell.angle_alpha   90.00
_cell.angle_beta   90.00
_cell.angle_gamma   90.00
#
_symmetry.space_group_name_H-M   'P 1'
#
loop_
_entity.id
_entity.type
_entity.pdbx_description
1 polymer ?
#
loop_
_entity_poly.entity_id
_entity_poly.type
_entity_poly.pdbx_seq_one_letter_code
_entity_poly.pdbx_strand_id
1 'polypeptide(L)'
;MNLGKNLDELVICEALNAEMEIAALIAEMNICTISWKGTDYMAAPAMALAAKNEVFDFAVELQTKGFPLATISLWCTGANSLKPKDLVASVKSKVLPRAFGDAGWFYRSVKWYKAALERIPNSFLAKKYLITFLIKKFNHAENPMLFSSQMEEKLRSLTDEQVKEIMNPKTEEDVSREQATYDTLEKYLG
;
A
#
# COMPACT_ATOMS: atom_id res chain seq x y z
N MET A 1 25.47 -4.45 -19.09
CA MET A 1 24.76 -5.24 -18.06
C MET A 1 25.10 -6.70 -18.31
N ASN A 2 25.89 -7.34 -17.46
CA ASN A 2 26.27 -8.75 -17.63
C ASN A 2 25.36 -9.55 -16.70
N LEU A 3 24.26 -10.08 -17.24
CA LEU A 3 23.14 -10.61 -16.45
C LEU A 3 23.47 -11.93 -15.73
N GLY A 4 24.65 -12.52 -15.96
CA GLY A 4 25.10 -13.75 -15.29
C GLY A 4 24.25 -14.99 -15.60
N LYS A 5 23.38 -14.91 -16.62
CA LYS A 5 22.50 -16.01 -17.06
C LYS A 5 23.03 -16.61 -18.35
N ASN A 6 22.82 -17.92 -18.50
CA ASN A 6 23.13 -18.61 -19.75
C ASN A 6 22.24 -18.04 -20.88
N LEU A 7 22.80 -17.84 -22.07
CA LEU A 7 22.04 -17.40 -23.24
C LEU A 7 20.94 -18.41 -23.61
N ASP A 8 21.09 -19.68 -23.24
CA ASP A 8 20.03 -20.69 -23.45
C ASP A 8 18.77 -20.42 -22.60
N GLU A 9 18.85 -19.54 -21.60
CA GLU A 9 17.69 -19.05 -20.82
C GLU A 9 17.04 -17.80 -21.45
N LEU A 10 17.61 -17.25 -22.53
CA LEU A 10 17.08 -16.08 -23.21
C LEU A 10 15.87 -16.49 -24.06
N VAL A 11 14.68 -16.15 -23.59
CA VAL A 11 13.45 -16.31 -24.38
C VAL A 11 13.17 -14.98 -25.09
N ILE A 12 13.16 -15.00 -26.42
CA ILE A 12 12.69 -13.88 -27.24
C ILE A 12 11.20 -14.11 -27.51
N CYS A 13 10.36 -13.25 -26.95
CA CYS A 13 8.93 -13.27 -27.21
C CYS A 13 8.59 -12.18 -28.22
N GLU A 14 8.16 -12.59 -29.40
CA GLU A 14 7.59 -11.68 -30.40
C GLU A 14 6.09 -11.56 -30.20
N ALA A 15 5.57 -10.33 -30.24
CA ALA A 15 4.14 -10.08 -30.16
C ALA A 15 3.46 -10.63 -31.42
N LEU A 16 2.68 -11.71 -31.29
CA LEU A 16 1.82 -12.17 -32.39
C LEU A 16 0.78 -11.11 -32.81
N ASN A 17 0.48 -10.17 -31.92
CA ASN A 17 -0.30 -8.98 -32.22
C ASN A 17 0.62 -7.75 -32.31
N ALA A 18 0.99 -7.36 -33.54
CA ALA A 18 1.85 -6.21 -33.82
C ALA A 18 1.24 -4.85 -33.45
N GLU A 19 -0.08 -4.80 -33.17
CA GLU A 19 -0.77 -3.57 -32.77
C GLU A 19 -0.69 -3.31 -31.26
N MET A 20 -0.29 -4.31 -30.46
CA MET A 20 -0.21 -4.20 -29.01
C MET A 20 1.18 -3.76 -28.57
N GLU A 21 1.26 -2.72 -27.73
CA GLU A 21 2.53 -2.27 -27.17
C GLU A 21 3.22 -3.37 -26.34
N ILE A 22 4.54 -3.46 -26.43
CA ILE A 22 5.37 -4.44 -25.70
C ILE A 22 5.07 -4.42 -24.19
N ALA A 23 4.85 -3.24 -23.60
CA ALA A 23 4.49 -3.12 -22.18
C ALA A 23 3.13 -3.77 -21.85
N ALA A 24 2.15 -3.67 -22.76
CA ALA A 24 0.85 -4.32 -22.60
C ALA A 24 0.98 -5.84 -22.80
N LEU A 25 1.77 -6.29 -23.77
CA LEU A 25 2.06 -7.72 -23.96
C LEU A 25 2.76 -8.31 -22.72
N ILE A 26 3.81 -7.67 -22.21
CA ILE A 26 4.51 -8.11 -20.98
C ILE A 26 3.54 -8.11 -19.80
N ALA A 27 2.69 -7.10 -19.68
CA ALA A 27 1.64 -7.08 -18.66
C ALA A 27 0.68 -8.27 -18.79
N GLU A 28 0.21 -8.59 -20.00
CA GLU A 28 -0.67 -9.74 -20.26
C GLU A 28 0.02 -11.09 -20.05
N MET A 29 1.26 -11.23 -20.50
CA MET A 29 2.07 -12.42 -20.24
C MET A 29 2.29 -12.60 -18.75
N ASN A 30 2.58 -11.53 -18.01
CA ASN A 30 2.66 -11.55 -16.56
C ASN A 30 1.31 -11.96 -15.95
N ILE A 31 0.17 -11.50 -16.48
CA ILE A 31 -1.19 -11.95 -16.09
C ILE A 31 -1.37 -13.47 -16.27
N CYS A 32 -0.90 -14.02 -17.39
CA CYS A 32 -1.27 -15.37 -17.84
C CYS A 32 -0.28 -16.50 -17.48
N THR A 33 0.97 -16.19 -17.11
CA THR A 33 2.04 -17.22 -17.02
C THR A 33 2.50 -17.57 -15.61
N ILE A 34 2.18 -16.75 -14.59
CA ILE A 34 2.51 -17.02 -13.19
C ILE A 34 1.37 -16.49 -12.29
N SER A 35 0.93 -17.27 -11.30
CA SER A 35 0.00 -16.78 -10.27
C SER A 35 0.66 -15.62 -9.52
N TRP A 36 0.11 -14.41 -9.66
CA TRP A 36 0.68 -13.19 -9.09
C TRP A 36 0.79 -13.31 -7.58
N LYS A 37 1.91 -12.88 -7.01
CA LYS A 37 1.96 -12.56 -5.59
C LYS A 37 1.29 -11.21 -5.40
N GLY A 38 0.74 -10.95 -4.21
CA GLY A 38 -0.04 -9.73 -3.93
C GLY A 38 0.68 -8.42 -4.29
N THR A 39 2.01 -8.41 -4.28
CA THR A 39 2.86 -7.29 -4.67
C THR A 39 2.92 -7.05 -6.18
N ASP A 40 2.68 -8.06 -7.02
CA ASP A 40 2.85 -7.95 -8.48
C ASP A 40 1.71 -7.11 -9.11
N TYR A 41 0.54 -7.04 -8.44
CA TYR A 41 -0.72 -6.46 -8.95
C TYR A 41 -0.63 -4.99 -9.38
N MET A 42 0.34 -4.25 -8.85
CA MET A 42 0.53 -2.83 -9.15
C MET A 42 1.57 -2.57 -10.24
N ALA A 43 2.51 -3.48 -10.48
CA ALA A 43 3.63 -3.23 -11.39
C ALA A 43 3.16 -3.12 -12.85
N ALA A 44 2.24 -3.99 -13.28
CA ALA A 44 1.78 -3.96 -14.67
C ALA A 44 0.91 -2.74 -15.00
N PRO A 45 -0.07 -2.34 -14.15
CA PRO A 45 -0.74 -1.06 -14.33
C PRO A 45 0.24 0.12 -14.36
N ALA A 46 1.30 0.12 -13.52
CA ALA A 46 2.26 1.23 -13.47
C ALA A 46 3.08 1.35 -14.77
N MET A 47 3.36 0.23 -15.44
CA MET A 47 4.03 0.23 -16.74
C MET A 47 3.08 0.52 -17.91
N ALA A 48 1.84 0.02 -17.83
CA ALA A 48 0.91 0.03 -18.96
C ALA A 48 0.01 1.28 -19.02
N LEU A 49 -0.08 2.05 -17.92
CA LEU A 49 -0.91 3.23 -17.79
C LEU A 49 -0.04 4.48 -17.69
N ALA A 50 -0.18 5.40 -18.66
CA ALA A 50 0.44 6.72 -18.61
C ALA A 50 -0.39 7.76 -17.80
N ALA A 51 -1.38 7.29 -17.03
CA ALA A 51 -2.31 8.16 -16.32
C ALA A 51 -1.63 8.78 -15.09
N LYS A 52 -1.63 10.12 -15.00
CA LYS A 52 -1.18 10.85 -13.79
C LYS A 52 -2.28 10.82 -12.74
N ASN A 53 -2.05 10.09 -11.65
CA ASN A 53 -2.98 10.03 -10.51
C ASN A 53 -2.17 9.84 -9.22
N GLU A 54 -2.26 10.82 -8.32
CA GLU A 54 -1.42 10.83 -7.11
C GLU A 54 -1.71 9.66 -6.16
N VAL A 55 -2.97 9.18 -6.11
CA VAL A 55 -3.36 8.03 -5.28
C VAL A 55 -2.70 6.76 -5.83
N PHE A 56 -2.67 6.63 -7.16
CA PHE A 56 -2.02 5.53 -7.85
C PHE A 56 -0.49 5.60 -7.71
N ASP A 57 0.11 6.78 -7.87
CA ASP A 57 1.55 6.99 -7.70
C ASP A 57 2.00 6.60 -6.29
N PHE A 58 1.23 6.98 -5.27
CA PHE A 58 1.47 6.57 -3.89
C PHE A 58 1.27 5.06 -3.67
N ALA A 59 0.27 4.45 -4.31
CA ALA A 59 0.07 3.01 -4.26
C ALA A 59 1.27 2.25 -4.84
N VAL A 60 1.85 2.76 -5.94
CA VAL A 60 3.09 2.23 -6.54
C VAL A 60 4.27 2.42 -5.59
N GLU A 61 4.42 3.59 -4.96
CA GLU A 61 5.47 3.82 -3.96
C GLU A 61 5.40 2.77 -2.82
N LEU A 62 4.23 2.54 -2.24
CA LEU A 62 4.05 1.55 -1.18
C LEU A 62 4.33 0.13 -1.66
N GLN A 63 3.96 -0.21 -2.89
CA GLN A 63 4.30 -1.51 -3.49
C GLN A 63 5.80 -1.70 -3.61
N THR A 64 6.55 -0.69 -4.07
CA THR A 64 8.02 -0.79 -4.20
C THR A 64 8.71 -0.98 -2.84
N LYS A 65 8.04 -0.55 -1.77
CA LYS A 65 8.45 -0.74 -0.36
C LYS A 65 8.00 -2.08 0.23
N GLY A 66 7.37 -2.94 -0.56
CA GLY A 66 6.96 -4.30 -0.18
C GLY A 66 5.64 -4.38 0.59
N PHE A 67 4.78 -3.35 0.52
CA PHE A 67 3.49 -3.38 1.21
C PHE A 67 2.55 -4.39 0.54
N PRO A 68 1.81 -5.21 1.31
CA PRO A 68 0.76 -6.05 0.75
C PRO A 68 -0.37 -5.22 0.15
N LEU A 69 -0.98 -5.68 -0.94
CA LEU A 69 -2.07 -4.99 -1.64
C LEU A 69 -3.22 -4.58 -0.71
N ALA A 70 -3.58 -5.43 0.27
CA ALA A 70 -4.62 -5.11 1.23
C ALA A 70 -4.25 -3.89 2.10
N THR A 71 -2.99 -3.78 2.54
CA THR A 71 -2.51 -2.62 3.31
C THR A 71 -2.39 -1.39 2.42
N ILE A 72 -1.91 -1.54 1.18
CA ILE A 72 -1.90 -0.45 0.18
C ILE A 72 -3.31 0.11 -0.02
N SER A 73 -4.31 -0.76 -0.17
CA SER A 73 -5.71 -0.35 -0.31
C SER A 73 -6.15 0.52 0.87
N LEU A 74 -5.83 0.15 2.10
CA LEU A 74 -6.20 0.91 3.29
C LEU A 74 -5.53 2.30 3.32
N TRP A 75 -4.24 2.38 2.98
CA TRP A 75 -3.53 3.66 2.90
C TRP A 75 -4.10 4.55 1.80
N CYS A 76 -4.36 4.01 0.62
CA CYS A 76 -4.83 4.78 -0.53
C CYS A 76 -6.29 5.21 -0.43
N THR A 77 -7.17 4.38 0.12
CA THR A 77 -8.63 4.55 -0.03
C THR A 77 -9.42 4.49 1.28
N GLY A 78 -8.77 4.16 2.40
CA GLY A 78 -9.42 4.04 3.70
C GLY A 78 -10.27 2.77 3.84
N ALA A 79 -10.30 1.95 2.81
CA ALA A 79 -11.04 0.70 2.76
C ALA A 79 -10.25 -0.36 1.99
N ASN A 80 -10.61 -1.62 2.15
CA ASN A 80 -10.07 -2.71 1.34
C ASN A 80 -10.80 -2.78 -0.02
N SER A 81 -10.86 -1.66 -0.75
CA SER A 81 -11.58 -1.50 -2.02
C SER A 81 -10.76 -1.82 -3.26
N LEU A 82 -9.43 -1.80 -3.18
CA LEU A 82 -8.56 -2.15 -4.29
C LEU A 82 -8.41 -3.68 -4.39
N LYS A 83 -8.87 -4.28 -5.49
CA LYS A 83 -8.77 -5.72 -5.71
C LYS A 83 -7.86 -6.04 -6.91
N PRO A 84 -7.19 -7.22 -6.88
CA PRO A 84 -6.40 -7.71 -8.00
C PRO A 84 -7.12 -7.65 -9.36
N LYS A 85 -8.39 -8.07 -9.40
CA LYS A 85 -9.20 -8.08 -10.63
C LYS A 85 -9.37 -6.69 -11.26
N ASP A 86 -9.44 -5.64 -10.44
CA ASP A 86 -9.67 -4.27 -10.91
C ASP A 86 -8.37 -3.70 -11.51
N LEU A 87 -7.22 -4.05 -10.94
CA LEU A 87 -5.90 -3.72 -11.48
C LEU A 87 -5.65 -4.45 -12.80
N VAL A 88 -5.99 -5.74 -12.90
CA VAL A 88 -5.92 -6.49 -14.16
C VAL A 88 -6.83 -5.88 -15.22
N ALA A 89 -8.06 -5.52 -14.85
CA ALA A 89 -8.99 -4.86 -15.77
C ALA A 89 -8.45 -3.51 -16.25
N SER A 90 -7.76 -2.75 -15.38
CA SER A 90 -7.20 -1.44 -15.73
C SER A 90 -6.16 -1.50 -16.83
N VAL A 91 -5.32 -2.54 -16.86
CA VAL A 91 -4.33 -2.75 -17.93
C VAL A 91 -5.01 -2.89 -19.29
N LYS A 92 -6.11 -3.66 -19.34
CA LYS A 92 -6.86 -3.92 -20.58
C LYS A 92 -7.64 -2.71 -21.05
N SER A 93 -8.35 -2.04 -20.14
CA SER A 93 -9.19 -0.89 -20.47
C SER A 93 -8.41 0.42 -20.62
N LYS A 94 -7.14 0.44 -20.20
CA LYS A 94 -6.32 1.66 -20.05
C LYS A 94 -6.93 2.70 -19.11
N VAL A 95 -7.77 2.26 -18.17
CA VAL A 95 -8.47 3.12 -17.19
C VAL A 95 -8.17 2.67 -15.78
N LEU A 96 -7.71 3.58 -14.94
CA LEU A 96 -7.41 3.30 -13.53
C LEU A 96 -8.65 2.81 -12.76
N PRO A 97 -8.47 1.93 -11.76
CA PRO A 97 -9.55 1.51 -10.87
C PRO A 97 -10.29 2.70 -10.26
N ARG A 98 -11.63 2.62 -10.20
CA ARG A 98 -12.47 3.66 -9.59
C ARG A 98 -12.11 3.98 -8.14
N ALA A 99 -11.51 3.01 -7.44
CA ALA A 99 -11.01 3.17 -6.08
C ALA A 99 -9.99 4.32 -5.93
N PHE A 100 -9.29 4.70 -7.01
CA PHE A 100 -8.35 5.84 -7.02
C PHE A 100 -9.00 7.20 -7.34
N GLY A 101 -10.34 7.26 -7.44
CA GLY A 101 -11.08 8.48 -7.75
C GLY A 101 -11.37 9.39 -6.55
N ASP A 102 -11.38 8.87 -5.32
CA ASP A 102 -11.63 9.66 -4.10
C ASP A 102 -10.32 10.03 -3.41
N ALA A 103 -9.91 11.30 -3.58
CA ALA A 103 -8.69 11.83 -2.98
C ALA A 103 -8.88 12.34 -1.54
N GLY A 104 -10.10 12.41 -1.02
CA GLY A 104 -10.39 12.99 0.29
C GLY A 104 -9.68 12.25 1.43
N TRP A 105 -9.72 10.92 1.40
CA TRP A 105 -8.94 10.07 2.31
C TRP A 105 -7.43 10.12 2.03
N PHE A 106 -7.05 10.12 0.76
CA PHE A 106 -5.66 10.04 0.34
C PHE A 106 -4.78 11.13 0.97
N TYR A 107 -5.19 12.41 0.90
CA TYR A 107 -4.35 13.51 1.37
C TYR A 107 -4.04 13.44 2.87
N ARG A 108 -5.00 13.00 3.71
CA ARG A 108 -4.76 12.80 5.15
C ARG A 108 -3.89 11.57 5.41
N SER A 109 -4.15 10.49 4.68
CA SER A 109 -3.43 9.24 4.87
C SER A 109 -1.94 9.39 4.53
N VAL A 110 -1.61 10.12 3.47
CA VAL A 110 -0.22 10.44 3.09
C VAL A 110 0.49 11.27 4.17
N LYS A 111 -0.20 12.24 4.79
CA LYS A 111 0.37 13.02 5.89
C LYS A 111 0.68 12.16 7.10
N TRP A 112 -0.26 11.30 7.51
CA TRP A 112 -0.03 10.36 8.60
C TRP A 112 1.06 9.34 8.29
N TYR A 113 1.11 8.82 7.06
CA TYR A 113 2.17 7.91 6.61
C TYR A 113 3.54 8.58 6.72
N LYS A 114 3.69 9.80 6.19
CA LYS A 114 4.96 10.55 6.24
C LYS A 114 5.36 10.86 7.69
N ALA A 115 4.42 11.30 8.51
CA ALA A 115 4.65 11.55 9.94
C ALA A 115 5.09 10.28 10.69
N ALA A 116 4.45 9.14 10.43
CA ALA A 116 4.80 7.87 11.05
C ALA A 116 6.16 7.37 10.56
N LEU A 117 6.48 7.53 9.27
CA LEU A 117 7.71 7.04 8.64
C LEU A 117 9.00 7.67 9.24
N GLU A 118 8.89 8.83 9.88
CA GLU A 118 10.02 9.48 10.56
C GLU A 118 10.58 8.65 11.72
N ARG A 119 9.79 7.75 12.31
CA ARG A 119 10.23 6.89 13.41
C ARG A 119 9.84 5.42 13.29
N ILE A 120 8.75 5.13 12.58
CA ILE A 120 8.22 3.78 12.42
C ILE A 120 8.66 3.24 11.05
N PRO A 121 9.37 2.11 10.99
CA PRO A 121 9.86 1.56 9.74
C PRO A 121 8.73 1.01 8.87
N ASN A 122 8.95 1.02 7.54
CA ASN A 122 8.03 0.45 6.55
C ASN A 122 7.61 -0.99 6.86
N SER A 123 8.49 -1.81 7.44
CA SER A 123 8.17 -3.19 7.81
C SER A 123 7.03 -3.30 8.84
N PHE A 124 6.86 -2.28 9.69
CA PHE A 124 5.72 -2.19 10.59
C PHE A 124 4.53 -1.50 9.92
N LEU A 125 4.74 -0.41 9.17
CA LEU A 125 3.67 0.31 8.45
C LEU A 125 2.99 -0.54 7.37
N ALA A 126 3.69 -1.54 6.83
CA ALA A 126 3.16 -2.54 5.91
C ALA A 126 2.18 -3.52 6.59
N LYS A 127 2.21 -3.60 7.93
CA LYS A 127 1.18 -4.30 8.71
C LYS A 127 -0.06 -3.41 8.79
N LYS A 128 -1.24 -4.03 8.73
CA LYS A 128 -2.53 -3.32 8.78
C LYS A 128 -2.78 -2.55 10.09
N TYR A 129 -2.03 -2.80 11.17
CA TYR A 129 -2.34 -2.31 12.52
C TYR A 129 -2.53 -0.80 12.60
N LEU A 130 -1.51 -0.01 12.22
CA LEU A 130 -1.58 1.45 12.35
C LEU A 130 -2.70 2.02 11.47
N ILE A 131 -2.76 1.64 10.19
CA ILE A 131 -3.75 2.20 9.27
C ILE A 131 -5.18 1.81 9.66
N THR A 132 -5.41 0.57 10.11
CA THR A 132 -6.71 0.15 10.63
C THR A 132 -7.10 0.93 11.88
N PHE A 133 -6.16 1.18 12.80
CA PHE A 133 -6.39 2.03 13.97
C PHE A 133 -6.78 3.45 13.56
N LEU A 134 -6.04 4.06 12.65
CA LEU A 134 -6.29 5.43 12.15
C LEU A 134 -7.66 5.54 11.47
N ILE A 135 -8.01 4.58 10.60
CA ILE A 135 -9.33 4.51 9.95
C ILE A 135 -10.44 4.45 11.01
N LYS A 136 -10.30 3.55 11.99
CA LYS A 136 -11.30 3.39 13.05
C LYS A 136 -11.48 4.67 13.83
N LYS A 137 -10.41 5.31 14.29
CA LYS A 137 -10.47 6.55 15.06
C LYS A 137 -11.03 7.71 14.25
N PHE A 138 -10.60 7.86 12.99
CA PHE A 138 -11.10 8.89 12.09
C PHE A 138 -12.61 8.79 11.86
N ASN A 139 -13.12 7.58 11.62
CA ASN A 139 -14.55 7.36 11.37
C ASN A 139 -15.45 7.65 12.59
N HIS A 140 -14.88 7.66 13.81
CA HIS A 140 -15.60 7.96 15.04
C HIS A 140 -15.25 9.35 15.61
N ALA A 141 -14.44 10.14 14.90
CA ALA A 141 -14.06 11.46 15.38
C ALA A 141 -15.21 12.46 15.19
N GLU A 142 -15.55 13.20 16.26
CA GLU A 142 -16.54 14.28 16.20
C GLU A 142 -16.14 15.38 15.20
N ASN A 143 -14.82 15.67 15.13
CA ASN A 143 -14.25 16.61 14.18
C ASN A 143 -13.11 15.94 13.38
N PRO A 144 -13.40 15.40 12.19
CA PRO A 144 -12.42 14.68 11.37
C PRO A 144 -11.21 15.53 10.93
N MET A 145 -11.39 16.84 10.75
CA MET A 145 -10.30 17.74 10.36
C MET A 145 -9.34 17.99 11.52
N LEU A 146 -9.88 18.28 12.71
CA LEU A 146 -9.09 18.46 13.92
C LEU A 146 -8.34 17.18 14.29
N PHE A 147 -9.04 16.04 14.26
CA PHE A 147 -8.43 14.73 14.48
C PHE A 147 -7.25 14.50 13.53
N SER A 148 -7.41 14.83 12.24
CA SER A 148 -6.35 14.62 11.25
C SER A 148 -5.09 15.42 11.55
N SER A 149 -5.20 16.67 11.98
CA SER A 149 -4.05 17.51 12.33
C SER A 149 -3.37 17.02 13.62
N GLN A 150 -4.16 16.76 14.66
CA GLN A 150 -3.65 16.28 15.94
C GLN A 150 -2.94 14.92 15.81
N MET A 151 -3.48 14.02 14.99
CA MET A 151 -2.88 12.71 14.78
C MET A 151 -1.55 12.80 14.03
N GLU A 152 -1.41 13.74 13.09
CA GLU A 152 -0.11 13.99 12.44
C GLU A 152 0.93 14.44 13.48
N GLU A 153 0.58 15.37 14.37
CA GLU A 153 1.45 15.84 15.44
C GLU A 153 1.80 14.74 16.45
N LYS A 154 0.82 13.93 16.88
CA LYS A 154 1.04 12.80 17.79
C LYS A 154 2.02 11.79 17.19
N LEU A 155 1.88 11.43 15.92
CA LEU A 155 2.83 10.54 15.24
C LEU A 155 4.25 11.12 15.21
N ARG A 156 4.36 12.44 14.99
CA ARG A 156 5.63 13.18 15.01
C ARG A 156 6.18 13.44 16.41
N SER A 157 5.44 13.21 17.48
CA SER A 157 5.92 13.40 18.85
C SER A 157 6.21 12.10 19.59
N LEU A 158 5.96 10.94 18.96
CA LEU A 158 6.30 9.64 19.54
C LEU A 158 7.79 9.58 19.91
N THR A 159 8.11 9.12 21.12
CA THR A 159 9.49 8.87 21.54
C THR A 159 9.98 7.49 21.05
N ASP A 160 11.30 7.28 21.05
CA ASP A 160 11.88 6.00 20.64
C ASP A 160 11.39 4.83 21.52
N GLU A 161 11.17 5.07 22.81
CA GLU A 161 10.60 4.09 23.74
C GLU A 161 9.15 3.74 23.37
N GLN A 162 8.34 4.74 23.05
CA GLN A 162 6.95 4.54 22.65
C GLN A 162 6.87 3.77 21.33
N VAL A 163 7.70 4.11 20.35
CA VAL A 163 7.80 3.39 19.08
C VAL A 163 8.20 1.93 19.31
N LYS A 164 9.18 1.68 20.19
CA LYS A 164 9.62 0.33 20.54
C LYS A 164 8.49 -0.48 21.19
N GLU A 165 7.72 0.12 22.09
CA GLU A 165 6.57 -0.51 22.73
C GLU A 165 5.46 -0.82 21.72
N ILE A 166 5.14 0.10 20.80
CA ILE A 166 4.16 -0.12 19.72
C ILE A 166 4.59 -1.29 18.82
N MET A 167 5.87 -1.36 18.45
CA MET A 167 6.38 -2.40 17.54
C MET A 167 6.47 -3.78 18.20
N ASN A 168 6.72 -3.80 19.51
CA ASN A 168 6.91 -5.01 20.31
C ASN A 168 6.14 -4.90 21.62
N PRO A 169 4.79 -4.95 21.56
CA PRO A 169 3.97 -4.78 22.75
C PRO A 169 4.15 -5.98 23.68
N LYS A 170 4.08 -5.72 24.99
CA LYS A 170 4.05 -6.80 25.98
C LYS A 170 2.72 -7.54 25.86
N THR A 171 2.77 -8.85 25.74
CA THR A 171 1.60 -9.72 25.72
C THR A 171 1.45 -10.38 27.08
N GLU A 172 0.28 -10.25 27.69
CA GLU A 172 -0.12 -11.03 28.87
C GLU A 172 -0.70 -12.38 28.43
N GLU A 173 -0.91 -13.30 29.40
CA GLU A 173 -1.67 -14.53 29.13
C GLU A 173 -3.06 -14.14 28.57
N ASP A 174 -3.51 -14.85 27.53
CA ASP A 174 -4.78 -14.63 26.80
C ASP A 174 -4.90 -13.38 25.90
N VAL A 175 -3.88 -12.52 25.80
CA VAL A 175 -3.90 -11.35 24.89
C VAL A 175 -3.10 -11.63 23.61
N SER A 176 -3.78 -11.62 22.45
CA SER A 176 -3.09 -11.75 21.17
C SER A 176 -2.15 -10.56 20.90
N ARG A 177 -1.04 -10.80 20.19
CA ARG A 177 -0.12 -9.71 19.80
C ARG A 177 -0.80 -8.61 18.98
N GLU A 178 -1.81 -8.95 18.17
CA GLU A 178 -2.61 -7.97 17.44
C GLU A 178 -3.37 -7.06 18.40
N GLN A 179 -4.06 -7.63 19.40
CA GLN A 179 -4.77 -6.85 20.41
C GLN A 179 -3.82 -5.96 21.21
N ALA A 180 -2.70 -6.51 21.71
CA ALA A 180 -1.70 -5.74 22.45
C ALA A 180 -1.11 -4.58 21.63
N THR A 181 -0.99 -4.75 20.31
CA THR A 181 -0.55 -3.68 19.40
C THR A 181 -1.59 -2.56 19.35
N TYR A 182 -2.89 -2.90 19.23
CA TYR A 182 -3.95 -1.89 19.25
C TYR A 182 -4.07 -1.18 20.60
N ASP A 183 -3.90 -1.89 21.71
CA ASP A 183 -3.93 -1.29 23.05
C ASP A 183 -2.79 -0.29 23.25
N THR A 184 -1.60 -0.61 22.72
CA THR A 184 -0.45 0.29 22.77
C THR A 184 -0.64 1.50 21.85
N LEU A 185 -1.23 1.32 20.67
CA LEU A 185 -1.62 2.43 19.79
C LEU A 185 -2.65 3.34 20.46
N GLU A 186 -3.65 2.77 21.14
CA GLU A 186 -4.65 3.51 21.91
C GLU A 186 -3.99 4.30 23.05
N LYS A 187 -3.05 3.70 23.79
CA LYS A 187 -2.33 4.36 24.89
C LYS A 187 -1.58 5.62 24.45
N TYR A 188 -0.97 5.63 23.27
CA TYR A 188 -0.12 6.73 22.83
C TYR A 188 -0.76 7.69 21.82
N LEU A 189 -1.70 7.18 21.01
CA LEU A 189 -2.33 7.94 19.93
C LEU A 189 -3.83 8.17 20.16
N GLY A 190 -4.43 7.45 21.11
CA GLY A 190 -5.87 7.42 21.39
C GLY A 190 -6.50 8.74 21.74
#